data_AF-A0A2N0H8J6-F1
#
_entry.id   AF-A0A2N0H8J6-F1
#
_cell.length_a   1.000
_cell.length_b   1.000
_cell.length_c   1.000
_cell.angle_alpha   90.00
_cell.angle_beta   90.00
_cell.angle_gamma   90.00
#
_symmetry.space_group_name_H-M   'P 1'
#
loop_
_entity.id
_entity.type
_entity.pdbx_description
1 polymer ?
#
loop_
_entity_poly.entity_id
_entity_poly.type
_entity_poly.pdbx_seq_one_letter_code
_entity_poly.pdbx_strand_id
1 'polypeptide(L)'
;MKRFFAISLLILLTSCSHYLVNNEGFIRPPKNYKFSYQKRSAKLTDNKIIDTTVIYYLTNSNYYRDSNEYKNNDGYIRFYSNGQFKIQGTKTFPKIEDINNVNYGVVGYFKIKGNVIKLQIYTDIDAGSDQLEFGIIDENSDLILLNENPRTDFCLGYSEKSIRKKINEVSIFRANLNPKIYKKIKIEGMTYNQPNW
;
A
#
# COMPACT_ATOMS: atom_id res chain seq x y z
N MET A 1 15.25 -7.32 -47.20
CA MET A 1 13.98 -7.18 -46.44
C MET A 1 13.83 -8.18 -45.28
N LYS A 2 14.02 -9.50 -45.48
CA LYS A 2 13.83 -10.50 -44.40
C LYS A 2 14.72 -10.31 -43.16
N ARG A 3 15.96 -9.82 -43.31
CA ARG A 3 16.89 -9.56 -42.18
C ARG A 3 16.51 -8.33 -41.34
N PHE A 4 15.99 -7.28 -41.96
CA PHE A 4 15.52 -6.08 -41.23
C PHE A 4 14.25 -6.38 -40.42
N PHE A 5 13.35 -7.22 -40.96
CA PHE A 5 12.16 -7.66 -40.25
C PHE A 5 12.49 -8.49 -38.99
N ALA A 6 13.51 -9.35 -39.06
CA ALA A 6 13.97 -10.14 -37.92
C ALA A 6 14.62 -9.28 -36.82
N ILE A 7 15.34 -8.21 -37.19
CA ILE A 7 15.95 -7.27 -36.23
C ILE A 7 14.88 -6.44 -35.54
N SER A 8 13.89 -5.92 -36.28
CA SER A 8 12.76 -5.20 -35.69
C SER A 8 11.90 -6.08 -34.78
N LEU A 9 11.76 -7.37 -35.10
CA LEU A 9 11.05 -8.35 -34.27
C LEU A 9 11.80 -8.66 -32.96
N LEU A 10 13.14 -8.71 -32.99
CA LEU A 10 13.96 -8.89 -31.78
C LEU A 10 13.91 -7.68 -30.83
N ILE A 11 13.84 -6.45 -31.38
CA ILE A 11 13.73 -5.21 -30.60
C ILE A 11 12.35 -5.09 -29.94
N LEU A 12 11.30 -5.65 -30.55
CA LEU A 12 9.96 -5.74 -29.96
C LEU A 12 9.84 -6.81 -28.86
N LEU A 13 10.70 -7.84 -28.87
CA LEU A 13 10.73 -8.90 -27.86
C LEU A 13 11.51 -8.51 -26.59
N THR A 14 12.37 -7.49 -26.66
CA THR A 14 12.86 -6.78 -25.47
C THR A 14 11.80 -5.76 -25.05
N SER A 15 10.60 -6.25 -24.72
CA SER A 15 9.53 -5.43 -24.19
C SER A 15 10.05 -4.68 -22.96
N CYS A 16 9.97 -3.34 -23.03
CA CYS A 16 10.27 -2.46 -21.91
C CYS A 16 9.35 -2.81 -20.73
N SER A 17 9.78 -3.69 -19.84
CA SER A 17 9.18 -3.75 -18.52
C SER A 17 9.43 -2.40 -17.86
N HIS A 18 8.36 -1.68 -17.50
CA HIS A 18 8.52 -0.42 -16.78
C HIS A 18 8.87 -0.64 -15.31
N TYR A 19 9.03 -1.88 -14.86
CA TYR A 19 9.42 -2.22 -13.50
C TYR A 19 10.65 -3.14 -13.42
N LEU A 20 11.29 -3.12 -12.25
CA LEU A 20 12.38 -4.02 -11.87
C LEU A 20 11.86 -5.06 -10.87
N VAL A 21 12.54 -6.20 -10.77
CA VAL A 21 12.29 -7.18 -9.69
C VAL A 21 13.55 -7.21 -8.83
N ASN A 22 13.40 -7.05 -7.51
CA ASN A 22 14.54 -7.14 -6.60
C ASN A 22 14.90 -8.61 -6.28
N ASN A 23 15.97 -8.81 -5.51
CA ASN A 23 16.45 -10.16 -5.14
C ASN A 23 15.44 -10.96 -4.30
N GLU A 24 14.46 -10.29 -3.68
CA GLU A 24 13.39 -10.89 -2.90
C GLU A 24 12.17 -11.28 -3.76
N GLY A 25 12.22 -11.04 -5.07
CA GLY A 25 11.13 -11.34 -6.00
C GLY A 25 10.01 -10.29 -6.06
N PHE A 26 10.23 -9.09 -5.51
CA PHE A 26 9.23 -8.02 -5.50
C PHE A 26 9.47 -6.96 -6.55
N ILE A 27 8.36 -6.50 -7.11
CA ILE A 27 8.31 -5.39 -8.06
C ILE A 27 8.86 -4.12 -7.43
N ARG A 28 9.68 -3.41 -8.18
CA ARG A 28 10.27 -2.13 -7.85
C ARG A 28 10.09 -1.16 -8.99
N PRO A 29 9.91 0.13 -8.67
CA PRO A 29 9.95 1.16 -9.68
C PRO A 29 11.34 1.22 -10.33
N PRO A 30 11.44 1.66 -11.59
CA PRO A 30 12.72 1.82 -12.28
C PRO A 30 13.51 2.98 -11.64
N LYS A 31 14.84 2.98 -11.77
CA LYS A 31 15.75 3.89 -11.03
C LYS A 31 15.38 5.38 -11.08
N ASN A 32 14.78 5.86 -12.17
CA ASN A 32 14.44 7.27 -12.36
C ASN A 32 12.97 7.60 -12.12
N TYR A 33 12.18 6.62 -11.67
CA TYR A 33 10.78 6.80 -11.37
C TYR A 33 10.61 7.70 -10.15
N LYS A 34 9.61 8.58 -10.20
CA LYS A 34 9.34 9.56 -9.15
C LYS A 34 7.92 9.40 -8.66
N PHE A 35 7.78 8.85 -7.45
CA PHE A 35 6.49 8.85 -6.79
C PHE A 35 6.00 10.28 -6.62
N SER A 36 4.79 10.57 -7.10
CA SER A 36 4.14 11.86 -6.89
C SER A 36 4.01 12.19 -5.39
N TYR A 37 3.92 11.17 -4.55
CA TYR A 37 3.78 11.32 -3.11
C TYR A 37 5.10 11.56 -2.39
N GLN A 38 6.25 11.16 -2.95
CA GLN A 38 7.57 11.34 -2.34
C GLN A 38 7.86 12.80 -1.97
N LYS A 39 7.52 13.76 -2.83
CA LYS A 39 7.78 15.20 -2.58
C LYS A 39 6.99 15.77 -1.41
N ARG A 40 5.84 15.18 -1.09
CA ARG A 40 4.92 15.64 -0.03
C ARG A 40 4.59 14.50 0.93
N SER A 41 5.53 13.58 1.12
CA SER A 41 5.33 12.42 1.97
C SER A 41 5.18 12.85 3.43
N ALA A 42 4.52 12.00 4.22
CA ALA A 42 4.42 12.21 5.66
C ALA A 42 5.82 12.08 6.29
N LYS A 43 6.39 13.18 6.77
CA LYS A 43 7.58 13.13 7.63
C LYS A 43 7.10 13.07 9.07
N LEU A 44 7.04 11.87 9.64
CA LEU A 44 6.55 11.64 10.99
C LEU A 44 7.59 12.12 12.01
N THR A 45 7.20 13.07 12.84
CA THR A 45 8.00 13.54 13.98
C THR A 45 7.64 12.85 15.28
N ASP A 46 6.46 12.23 15.34
CA ASP A 46 6.02 11.35 16.43
C ASP A 46 5.19 10.17 15.87
N ASN A 47 4.89 9.21 16.74
CA ASN A 47 4.13 8.00 16.41
C ASN A 47 2.63 8.10 16.77
N LYS A 48 2.08 9.30 16.98
CA LYS A 48 0.69 9.44 17.48
C LYS A 48 -0.36 8.98 16.49
N ILE A 49 -0.18 9.30 15.21
CA ILE A 49 -1.14 8.97 14.15
C ILE A 49 -0.77 7.64 13.49
N ILE A 50 0.52 7.46 13.18
CA ILE A 50 1.05 6.22 12.61
C ILE A 50 2.18 5.72 13.51
N ASP A 51 2.07 4.50 14.00
CA ASP A 51 3.07 3.87 14.84
C ASP A 51 4.06 3.08 13.97
N THR A 52 5.31 3.54 13.93
CA THR A 52 6.39 2.92 13.14
C THR A 52 7.06 1.73 13.86
N THR A 53 6.66 1.43 15.10
CA THR A 53 7.18 0.33 15.91
C THR A 53 6.36 -0.97 15.81
N VAL A 54 5.26 -0.92 15.05
CA VAL A 54 4.33 -2.04 14.84
C VAL A 54 4.17 -2.32 13.35
N ILE A 55 3.53 -3.43 13.03
CA ILE A 55 2.89 -3.62 11.73
C ILE A 55 1.39 -3.34 11.87
N TYR A 56 0.78 -2.91 10.77
CA TYR A 56 -0.66 -2.83 10.61
C TYR A 56 -1.08 -4.12 9.89
N TYR A 57 -1.64 -5.08 10.63
CA TYR A 57 -1.95 -6.42 10.13
C TYR A 57 -3.42 -6.57 9.76
N LEU A 58 -3.64 -7.06 8.56
CA LEU A 58 -4.92 -7.48 8.02
C LEU A 58 -5.07 -8.98 8.26
N THR A 59 -5.86 -9.34 9.28
CA THR A 59 -6.27 -10.74 9.50
C THR A 59 -7.72 -10.87 9.16
N ASN A 60 -8.03 -11.65 8.14
CA ASN A 60 -9.38 -12.16 7.97
C ASN A 60 -10.46 -11.05 8.07
N SER A 61 -10.10 -9.83 7.64
CA SER A 61 -10.83 -8.64 8.06
C SER A 61 -11.74 -8.18 6.94
N ASN A 62 -12.96 -7.87 7.33
CA ASN A 62 -13.99 -7.30 6.50
C ASN A 62 -14.78 -6.38 7.44
N TYR A 63 -14.96 -5.13 7.05
CA TYR A 63 -15.57 -4.15 7.95
C TYR A 63 -17.04 -4.46 8.25
N TYR A 64 -17.74 -5.14 7.34
CA TYR A 64 -19.20 -5.37 7.43
C TYR A 64 -19.62 -6.84 7.54
N ARG A 65 -18.75 -7.80 7.20
CA ARG A 65 -19.16 -9.21 7.01
C ARG A 65 -18.08 -10.19 7.45
N ASP A 66 -18.40 -11.10 8.35
CA ASP A 66 -17.43 -12.08 8.86
C ASP A 66 -17.38 -13.41 8.09
N SER A 67 -18.07 -13.52 6.94
CA SER A 67 -18.15 -14.79 6.19
C SER A 67 -16.93 -15.05 5.30
N ASN A 68 -16.60 -16.33 5.10
CA ASN A 68 -15.43 -16.80 4.35
C ASN A 68 -15.34 -16.29 2.90
N GLU A 69 -16.48 -16.04 2.26
CA GLU A 69 -16.56 -15.65 0.86
C GLU A 69 -16.07 -14.21 0.60
N TYR A 70 -16.13 -13.34 1.60
CA TYR A 70 -15.76 -11.92 1.47
C TYR A 70 -14.47 -11.58 2.21
N LYS A 71 -13.63 -12.58 2.50
CA LYS A 71 -12.37 -12.40 3.21
C LYS A 71 -11.34 -11.76 2.30
N ASN A 72 -10.70 -10.71 2.81
CA ASN A 72 -9.48 -10.21 2.19
C ASN A 72 -8.35 -11.22 2.44
N ASN A 73 -7.43 -11.33 1.48
CA ASN A 73 -6.17 -12.05 1.72
C ASN A 73 -5.43 -11.37 2.87
N ASP A 74 -4.89 -12.18 3.79
CA ASP A 74 -4.10 -11.66 4.91
C ASP A 74 -2.87 -10.93 4.38
N GLY A 75 -2.43 -9.93 5.14
CA GLY A 75 -1.29 -9.11 4.75
C GLY A 75 -0.98 -8.05 5.77
N TYR A 76 0.16 -7.40 5.67
CA TYR A 76 0.53 -6.32 6.58
C TYR A 76 1.07 -5.10 5.83
N ILE A 77 0.94 -3.95 6.49
CA ILE A 77 1.60 -2.71 6.11
C ILE A 77 2.60 -2.35 7.21
N ARG A 78 3.82 -2.01 6.81
CA ARG A 78 4.84 -1.46 7.70
C ARG A 78 5.20 -0.06 7.25
N PHE A 79 5.01 0.92 8.14
CA PHE A 79 5.34 2.32 7.90
C PHE A 79 6.72 2.69 8.43
N TYR A 80 7.34 3.68 7.79
CA TYR A 80 8.59 4.28 8.19
C TYR A 80 8.43 5.79 8.37
N SER A 81 9.24 6.40 9.24
CA SER A 81 9.05 7.80 9.64
C SER A 81 9.28 8.81 8.52
N ASN A 82 10.01 8.43 7.46
CA ASN A 82 10.30 9.26 6.30
C ASN A 82 9.18 9.27 5.24
N GLY A 83 8.03 8.66 5.52
CA GLY A 83 6.88 8.68 4.63
C GLY A 83 6.87 7.54 3.62
N GLN A 84 7.77 6.56 3.77
CA GLN A 84 7.78 5.31 3.03
C GLN A 84 6.99 4.24 3.77
N PHE A 85 6.50 3.24 3.04
CA PHE A 85 5.93 2.03 3.61
C PHE A 85 6.20 0.83 2.70
N LYS A 86 5.97 -0.37 3.24
CA LYS A 86 5.86 -1.60 2.45
C LYS A 86 4.60 -2.37 2.79
N ILE A 87 4.07 -3.10 1.80
CA ILE A 87 2.91 -3.99 1.93
C ILE A 87 3.33 -5.39 1.53
N GLN A 88 2.87 -6.38 2.29
CA GLN A 88 3.10 -7.78 1.99
C GLN A 88 1.84 -8.60 2.24
N GLY A 89 1.41 -9.36 1.23
CA GLY A 89 0.41 -10.41 1.41
C GLY A 89 1.01 -11.63 2.10
N THR A 90 0.26 -12.30 2.95
CA THR A 90 0.74 -13.47 3.68
C THR A 90 -0.28 -14.59 3.66
N LYS A 91 0.21 -15.84 3.70
CA LYS A 91 -0.64 -17.03 3.88
C LYS A 91 -0.70 -17.50 5.33
N THR A 92 0.27 -17.06 6.13
CA THR A 92 0.45 -17.41 7.55
C THR A 92 0.71 -16.14 8.35
N PHE A 93 0.87 -16.25 9.67
CA PHE A 93 1.30 -15.10 10.46
C PHE A 93 2.63 -14.52 9.93
N PRO A 94 2.79 -13.18 9.87
CA PRO A 94 4.02 -12.54 9.36
C PRO A 94 5.28 -12.97 10.10
N LYS A 95 6.32 -13.34 9.35
CA LYS A 95 7.63 -13.71 9.92
C LYS A 95 8.45 -12.45 10.20
N ILE A 96 9.19 -12.46 11.31
CA ILE A 96 9.99 -11.31 11.75
C ILE A 96 11.11 -10.96 10.75
N GLU A 97 11.71 -11.98 10.12
CA GLU A 97 12.74 -11.83 9.08
C GLU A 97 12.20 -11.02 7.90
N ASP A 98 11.02 -11.39 7.40
CA ASP A 98 10.33 -10.70 6.30
C ASP A 98 9.96 -9.28 6.72
N ILE A 99 9.47 -9.08 7.95
CA ILE A 99 9.09 -7.76 8.46
C ILE A 99 10.30 -6.82 8.48
N ASN A 100 11.45 -7.30 8.98
CA ASN A 100 12.68 -6.52 9.11
C ASN A 100 13.45 -6.32 7.80
N ASN A 101 13.24 -7.20 6.82
CA ASN A 101 13.80 -7.01 5.49
C ASN A 101 13.05 -5.89 4.74
N VAL A 102 13.65 -4.71 4.66
CA VAL A 102 13.09 -3.56 3.91
C VAL A 102 12.72 -3.97 2.48
N ASN A 103 13.49 -4.86 1.84
CA ASN A 103 13.25 -5.26 0.46
C ASN A 103 12.15 -6.31 0.27
N TYR A 104 11.59 -6.86 1.34
CA TYR A 104 10.53 -7.87 1.26
C TYR A 104 9.14 -7.24 1.30
N GLY A 105 8.47 -7.19 0.14
CA GLY A 105 7.16 -6.56 -0.05
C GLY A 105 7.14 -5.50 -1.15
N VAL A 106 5.94 -5.06 -1.51
CA VAL A 106 5.70 -3.96 -2.45
C VAL A 106 5.87 -2.63 -1.72
N VAL A 107 6.55 -1.66 -2.34
CA VAL A 107 6.93 -0.39 -1.70
C VAL A 107 6.05 0.77 -2.14
N GLY A 108 5.96 1.77 -1.29
CA GLY A 108 5.17 2.96 -1.57
C GLY A 108 5.48 4.15 -0.68
N TYR A 109 4.77 5.24 -0.94
CA TYR A 109 4.84 6.48 -0.19
C TYR A 109 3.47 6.90 0.31
N PHE A 110 3.40 7.40 1.54
CA PHE A 110 2.15 7.84 2.14
C PHE A 110 2.16 9.32 2.49
N LYS A 111 0.95 9.89 2.56
CA LYS A 111 0.68 11.23 3.05
C LYS A 111 -0.39 11.15 4.13
N ILE A 112 -0.27 12.01 5.13
CA ILE A 112 -1.28 12.16 6.18
C ILE A 112 -1.72 13.61 6.31
N LYS A 113 -2.99 13.83 6.65
CA LYS A 113 -3.54 15.12 7.04
C LYS A 113 -4.61 14.89 8.10
N GLY A 114 -4.30 15.22 9.36
CA GLY A 114 -5.10 14.74 10.49
C GLY A 114 -5.14 13.21 10.49
N ASN A 115 -6.32 12.64 10.67
CA ASN A 115 -6.53 11.19 10.62
C ASN A 115 -6.67 10.62 9.21
N VAL A 116 -6.64 11.45 8.15
CA VAL A 116 -6.78 10.97 6.77
C VAL A 116 -5.42 10.56 6.22
N ILE A 117 -5.37 9.39 5.60
CA ILE A 117 -4.17 8.84 4.96
C ILE A 117 -4.42 8.55 3.48
N LYS A 118 -3.39 8.78 2.66
CA LYS A 118 -3.33 8.32 1.27
C LYS A 118 -2.04 7.56 1.04
N LEU A 119 -2.13 6.43 0.35
CA LEU A 119 -1.03 5.57 -0.02
C LEU A 119 -0.87 5.61 -1.54
N GLN A 120 0.38 5.68 -2.01
CA GLN A 120 0.75 5.44 -3.39
C GLN A 120 1.66 4.21 -3.44
N ILE A 121 1.26 3.20 -4.20
CA ILE A 121 1.94 1.92 -4.35
C ILE A 121 2.33 1.75 -5.81
N TYR A 122 3.50 1.18 -6.07
CA TYR A 122 3.92 0.82 -7.43
C TYR A 122 3.80 -0.69 -7.65
N THR A 123 3.01 -1.09 -8.65
CA THR A 123 2.66 -2.51 -8.92
C THR A 123 2.95 -2.88 -10.37
N ASP A 124 2.91 -4.17 -10.70
CA ASP A 124 3.10 -4.72 -12.07
C ASP A 124 1.85 -4.64 -12.95
N ILE A 125 0.73 -4.11 -12.42
CA ILE A 125 -0.46 -3.83 -13.21
C ILE A 125 -0.07 -2.96 -14.41
N ASP A 126 -0.55 -3.33 -15.60
CA ASP A 126 -0.24 -2.66 -16.87
C ASP A 126 1.27 -2.50 -17.14
N ALA A 127 2.06 -3.51 -16.76
CA ALA A 127 3.51 -3.53 -16.87
C ALA A 127 4.22 -2.43 -16.04
N GLY A 128 3.58 -1.92 -14.98
CA GLY A 128 4.14 -0.93 -14.08
C GLY A 128 3.21 0.26 -13.88
N SER A 129 2.41 0.26 -12.80
CA SER A 129 1.40 1.30 -12.58
C SER A 129 1.23 1.70 -11.12
N ASP A 130 0.88 2.97 -10.94
CA ASP A 130 0.54 3.59 -9.67
C ASP A 130 -0.85 3.19 -9.20
N GLN A 131 -0.91 2.58 -8.02
CA GLN A 131 -2.15 2.32 -7.31
C GLN A 131 -2.26 3.29 -6.15
N LEU A 132 -3.44 3.91 -6.02
CA LEU A 132 -3.76 4.79 -4.91
C LEU A 132 -4.76 4.11 -4.00
N GLU A 133 -4.42 4.04 -2.71
CA GLU A 133 -5.36 3.67 -1.66
C GLU A 133 -5.53 4.86 -0.71
N PHE A 134 -6.68 4.93 -0.04
CA PHE A 134 -6.99 6.01 0.87
C PHE A 134 -7.81 5.52 2.04
N GLY A 135 -7.76 6.25 3.14
CA GLY A 135 -8.40 5.78 4.36
C GLY A 135 -8.31 6.76 5.50
N ILE A 136 -8.59 6.23 6.68
CA ILE A 136 -8.47 6.93 7.95
C ILE A 136 -7.74 6.07 8.98
N ILE A 137 -7.16 6.74 9.96
CA ILE A 137 -6.79 6.16 11.24
C ILE A 137 -7.95 6.43 12.19
N ASP A 138 -8.56 5.38 12.74
CA ASP A 138 -9.71 5.53 13.64
C ASP A 138 -9.29 5.89 15.07
N GLU A 139 -10.27 6.04 15.94
CA GLU A 139 -10.11 6.29 17.37
C GLU A 139 -9.36 5.18 18.13
N ASN A 140 -9.36 3.94 17.61
CA ASN A 140 -8.58 2.81 18.14
C ASN A 140 -7.14 2.78 17.58
N SER A 141 -6.80 3.76 16.74
CA SER A 141 -5.56 3.79 15.95
C SER A 141 -5.41 2.63 14.96
N ASP A 142 -6.53 2.03 14.55
CA ASP A 142 -6.59 1.06 13.45
C ASP A 142 -6.60 1.81 12.12
N LEU A 143 -5.97 1.22 11.11
CA LEU A 143 -5.92 1.78 9.77
C LEU A 143 -7.07 1.18 8.94
N ILE A 144 -7.99 2.03 8.50
CA ILE A 144 -9.12 1.62 7.65
C ILE A 144 -8.88 2.15 6.24
N LEU A 145 -8.66 1.25 5.28
CA LEU A 145 -8.46 1.59 3.87
C LEU A 145 -9.69 1.27 3.03
N LEU A 146 -10.01 2.15 2.09
CA LEU A 146 -11.08 2.02 1.13
C LEU A 146 -10.49 1.66 -0.25
N ASN A 147 -11.10 0.68 -0.93
CA ASN A 147 -10.72 0.25 -2.28
C ASN A 147 -11.28 1.21 -3.36
N GLU A 148 -10.96 2.50 -3.29
CA GLU A 148 -11.23 3.48 -4.36
C GLU A 148 -9.93 4.22 -4.70
N ASN A 149 -9.82 4.71 -5.93
CA ASN A 149 -8.67 5.51 -6.37
C ASN A 149 -9.05 7.01 -6.37
N PRO A 150 -8.74 7.76 -5.31
CA PRO A 150 -8.98 9.20 -5.32
C PRO A 150 -7.92 9.90 -6.17
N ARG A 151 -8.26 10.17 -7.43
CA ARG A 151 -7.44 11.03 -8.29
C ARG A 151 -7.38 12.48 -7.81
N THR A 152 -8.16 12.88 -6.81
CA THR A 152 -8.21 14.25 -6.27
C THR A 152 -7.31 14.44 -5.05
N ASP A 153 -6.87 15.67 -4.82
CA ASP A 153 -6.06 16.07 -3.65
C ASP A 153 -6.85 16.01 -2.33
N PHE A 154 -6.16 16.12 -1.18
CA PHE A 154 -6.83 16.21 0.13
C PHE A 154 -7.77 17.43 0.14
N CYS A 155 -8.91 17.35 0.84
CA CYS A 155 -9.98 18.36 0.97
C CYS A 155 -11.03 18.42 -0.16
N LEU A 156 -10.75 17.96 -1.38
CA LEU A 156 -11.79 17.84 -2.43
C LEU A 156 -12.33 16.41 -2.46
N GLY A 157 -13.40 16.17 -1.71
CA GLY A 157 -14.12 14.88 -1.65
C GLY A 157 -13.57 13.85 -0.64
N TYR A 158 -12.45 14.16 0.03
CA TYR A 158 -11.75 13.23 0.95
C TYR A 158 -11.35 13.90 2.26
N SER A 159 -12.34 14.45 2.98
CA SER A 159 -12.20 14.83 4.39
C SER A 159 -12.46 13.63 5.30
N GLU A 160 -12.00 13.67 6.56
CA GLU A 160 -12.30 12.61 7.53
C GLU A 160 -13.81 12.37 7.66
N LYS A 161 -14.60 13.45 7.78
CA LYS A 161 -16.07 13.38 7.82
C LYS A 161 -16.65 12.69 6.59
N SER A 162 -16.15 13.01 5.40
CA SER A 162 -16.59 12.41 4.14
C SER A 162 -16.25 10.92 4.08
N ILE A 163 -15.06 10.54 4.55
CA ILE A 163 -14.62 9.14 4.57
C ILE A 163 -15.44 8.34 5.58
N ARG A 164 -15.63 8.85 6.81
CA ARG A 164 -16.49 8.22 7.82
C ARG A 164 -17.93 8.08 7.34
N LYS A 165 -18.46 9.10 6.65
CA LYS A 165 -19.77 9.02 6.00
C LYS A 165 -19.81 7.92 4.93
N LYS A 166 -18.82 7.86 4.04
CA LYS A 166 -18.71 6.81 3.02
C LYS A 166 -18.64 5.42 3.62
N ILE A 167 -17.86 5.24 4.70
CA ILE A 167 -17.84 4.00 5.47
C ILE A 167 -19.28 3.73 5.93
N ASN A 168 -19.87 4.57 6.78
CA ASN A 168 -21.20 4.32 7.36
C ASN A 168 -22.36 4.14 6.35
N GLU A 169 -22.29 4.76 5.16
CA GLU A 169 -23.30 4.61 4.09
C GLU A 169 -23.23 3.28 3.34
N VAL A 170 -22.11 2.55 3.40
CA VAL A 170 -21.90 1.29 2.66
C VAL A 170 -22.74 0.12 3.19
N SER A 171 -23.52 0.29 4.26
CA SER A 171 -24.12 -0.82 5.02
C SER A 171 -25.31 -1.56 4.40
N ILE A 172 -25.86 -1.19 3.22
CA ILE A 172 -27.02 -1.94 2.66
C ILE A 172 -26.92 -2.26 1.15
N PHE A 173 -26.30 -1.42 0.31
CA PHE A 173 -26.41 -1.57 -1.16
C PHE A 173 -25.08 -1.62 -1.93
N ARG A 174 -23.92 -1.59 -1.26
CA ARG A 174 -22.60 -1.54 -1.94
C ARG A 174 -21.61 -2.58 -1.41
N ALA A 175 -21.98 -3.85 -1.54
CA ALA A 175 -21.17 -5.01 -1.14
C ALA A 175 -19.73 -5.01 -1.70
N ASN A 176 -19.47 -4.33 -2.82
CA ASN A 176 -18.17 -4.30 -3.49
C ASN A 176 -17.19 -3.27 -2.92
N LEU A 177 -17.62 -2.39 -1.99
CA LEU A 177 -16.77 -1.37 -1.36
C LEU A 177 -16.40 -1.75 0.07
N ASN A 178 -15.92 -2.98 0.27
CA ASN A 178 -15.55 -3.47 1.59
C ASN A 178 -14.23 -2.83 2.07
N PRO A 179 -14.25 -1.96 3.10
CA PRO A 179 -13.04 -1.41 3.69
C PRO A 179 -12.16 -2.52 4.30
N LYS A 180 -10.84 -2.34 4.24
CA LYS A 180 -9.85 -3.19 4.90
C LYS A 180 -9.48 -2.58 6.25
N ILE A 181 -9.61 -3.34 7.34
CA ILE A 181 -9.21 -2.89 8.68
C ILE A 181 -7.87 -3.55 9.04
N TYR A 182 -6.84 -2.74 9.17
CA TYR A 182 -5.53 -3.18 9.62
C TYR A 182 -5.34 -2.80 11.09
N LYS A 183 -5.16 -3.81 11.92
CA LYS A 183 -4.95 -3.65 13.36
C LYS A 183 -3.48 -3.56 13.69
N LYS A 184 -3.13 -2.73 14.67
CA LYS A 184 -1.73 -2.64 15.13
C LYS A 184 -1.32 -3.92 15.84
N ILE A 185 -0.20 -4.49 15.41
CA ILE A 185 0.44 -5.64 16.07
C ILE A 185 1.90 -5.35 16.28
N LYS A 186 2.32 -5.37 17.54
CA LYS A 186 3.73 -5.37 17.92
C LYS A 186 4.26 -6.79 17.85
N ILE A 187 5.33 -6.99 17.08
CA ILE A 187 6.03 -8.27 17.00
C ILE A 187 7.38 -8.10 17.68
N GLU A 188 7.73 -9.04 18.55
CA GLU A 188 9.02 -9.03 19.25
C GLU A 188 10.18 -9.15 18.26
N GLY A 189 11.27 -8.41 18.49
CA GLY A 189 12.43 -8.39 17.61
C GLY A 189 12.30 -7.48 16.38
N MET A 190 11.27 -6.63 16.28
CA MET A 190 11.19 -5.64 15.20
C MET A 190 12.32 -4.61 15.31
N THR A 191 13.07 -4.44 14.23
CA THR A 191 14.20 -3.49 14.13
C THR A 191 13.86 -2.37 13.17
N TYR A 192 14.22 -1.12 13.48
CA TYR A 192 14.02 0.00 12.57
C TYR A 192 15.20 0.14 11.60
N ASN A 193 14.98 -0.28 10.35
CA ASN A 193 15.91 -0.03 9.25
C ASN A 193 15.25 0.97 8.29
N GLN A 194 15.82 2.16 8.18
CA GLN A 194 15.29 3.17 7.26
C GLN A 194 15.45 2.67 5.82
N PRO A 195 14.38 2.67 5.01
CA PRO A 195 14.50 2.27 3.61
C PRO A 195 15.26 3.32 2.78
N ASN A 196 15.90 2.83 1.71
CA ASN A 196 16.70 3.61 0.78
C ASN A 196 16.27 3.44 -0.69
N TRP A 197 15.01 3.04 -0.92
CA TRP A 197 14.44 2.86 -2.25
C TRP A 197 14.07 4.18 -2.93
#